data_AF-A0A7X7XQ65-F1
#
_entry.id   AF-A0A7X7XQ65-F1
#
_cell.length_a   1.000
_cell.length_b   1.000
_cell.length_c   1.000
_cell.angle_alpha   90.00
_cell.angle_beta   90.00
_cell.angle_gamma   90.00
#
_symmetry.space_group_name_H-M   'P 1'
#
loop_
_entity.id
_entity.type
_entity.pdbx_description
1 polymer ?
#
loop_
_entity_poly.entity_id
_entity_poly.type
_entity_poly.pdbx_seq_one_letter_code
_entity_poly.pdbx_strand_id
1 'polypeptide(L)' 'MTNLERIEQIFTELLKVEKIEPEMELKALGLDSLDLVEVMMRLEEEFGIEFSNDEMLGFSTVADVVAEIERKTK' A
#
# COMPACT_ATOMS: atom_id res chain seq x y z
N MET A 1 -10.91 -12.59 5.84
CA MET A 1 -10.07 -11.69 5.05
C MET A 1 -8.97 -11.22 5.97
N THR A 2 -7.75 -11.62 5.68
CA THR A 2 -6.55 -11.11 6.35
C THR A 2 -6.25 -9.70 5.85
N ASN A 3 -5.50 -8.90 6.62
CA ASN A 3 -5.15 -7.54 6.22
C ASN A 3 -4.41 -7.52 4.87
N LEU A 4 -3.56 -8.53 4.63
CA LEU A 4 -2.81 -8.70 3.39
C LEU A 4 -3.72 -8.85 2.15
N GLU A 5 -4.77 -9.68 2.22
CA GLU A 5 -5.71 -9.87 1.10
C GLU A 5 -6.42 -8.56 0.71
N ARG A 6 -6.78 -7.73 1.69
CA ARG A 6 -7.41 -6.42 1.44
C ARG A 6 -6.44 -5.44 0.77
N ILE A 7 -5.19 -5.44 1.22
CA ILE A 7 -4.15 -4.58 0.65
C ILE A 7 -3.87 -5.00 -0.79
N GLU A 8 -3.71 -6.31 -1.05
CA GLU A 8 -3.56 -6.82 -2.41
C GLU A 8 -4.74 -6.45 -3.32
N GLN A 9 -5.98 -6.53 -2.82
CA GLN A 9 -7.16 -6.07 -3.58
C GLN A 9 -7.07 -4.59 -3.94
N ILE A 10 -6.79 -3.70 -2.99
CA ILE A 10 -6.72 -2.26 -3.24
C ILE A 10 -5.65 -1.95 -4.30
N PHE A 11 -4.46 -2.53 -4.14
CA PHE A 11 -3.40 -2.31 -5.09
C PHE A 11 -3.70 -2.90 -6.49
N THR A 12 -4.29 -4.10 -6.58
CA THR A 12 -4.66 -4.70 -7.88
C THR A 12 -5.78 -3.93 -8.57
N GLU A 13 -6.76 -3.41 -7.83
CA GLU A 13 -7.84 -2.58 -8.36
C GLU A 13 -7.35 -1.22 -8.88
N LEU A 14 -6.48 -0.54 -8.11
CA LEU A 14 -5.97 0.79 -8.47
C LEU A 14 -4.93 0.71 -9.58
N LEU A 15 -4.01 -0.25 -9.53
CA LEU A 15 -2.88 -0.36 -10.46
C LEU A 15 -3.14 -1.23 -11.68
N LYS A 16 -4.27 -1.96 -11.69
CA LYS A 16 -4.61 -2.92 -12.76
C LYS A 16 -3.49 -3.92 -13.04
N VAL A 17 -2.70 -4.23 -12.03
CA VAL A 17 -1.65 -5.26 -12.08
C VAL A 17 -2.31 -6.60 -11.75
N GLU A 18 -1.96 -7.64 -12.52
CA GLU A 18 -2.55 -8.98 -12.32
C GLU A 18 -2.05 -9.64 -11.03
N LYS A 19 -0.85 -9.27 -10.57
CA LYS A 19 -0.22 -9.86 -9.41
C LYS A 19 0.75 -8.91 -8.77
N ILE A 20 0.80 -8.96 -7.45
CA ILE A 20 1.66 -8.11 -6.63
C ILE A 20 2.46 -9.04 -5.74
N GLU A 21 3.77 -8.83 -5.69
CA GLU A 21 4.62 -9.53 -4.76
C GLU A 21 5.13 -8.53 -3.71
N PRO A 22 5.30 -8.96 -2.45
CA PRO A 22 5.78 -8.08 -1.38
C PRO A 22 7.14 -7.45 -1.71
N GLU A 23 7.95 -8.15 -2.49
CA GLU A 23 9.30 -7.77 -2.92
C GLU A 23 9.29 -6.71 -4.04
N MET A 24 8.14 -6.45 -4.68
CA MET A 24 8.05 -5.46 -5.74
C MET A 24 8.16 -4.05 -5.18
N GLU A 25 9.00 -3.25 -5.81
CA GLU A 25 9.08 -1.82 -5.51
C GLU A 25 7.81 -1.11 -5.98
N LEU A 26 7.32 -0.19 -5.16
CA LEU A 26 6.18 0.65 -5.50
C LEU A 26 6.43 1.41 -6.81
N LYS A 27 7.65 1.94 -6.98
CA LYS A 27 8.08 2.61 -8.20
C LYS A 27 8.14 1.68 -9.41
N ALA A 28 8.51 0.42 -9.23
CA ALA A 28 8.58 -0.57 -10.31
C ALA A 28 7.19 -1.02 -10.79
N LEU A 29 6.18 -0.93 -9.92
CA LEU A 29 4.77 -1.15 -10.28
C LEU A 29 4.19 -0.03 -11.14
N GLY A 30 4.95 1.03 -11.40
CA GLY A 30 4.49 2.18 -12.17
C GLY A 30 3.58 3.11 -11.37
N LEU A 31 3.61 3.03 -10.03
CA LEU A 31 2.95 4.00 -9.16
C LEU A 31 3.58 5.37 -9.40
N ASP A 32 2.83 6.25 -10.07
CA ASP A 32 3.07 7.69 -10.04
C ASP A 32 2.94 8.17 -8.57
N SER A 33 3.63 9.26 -8.22
CA SER A 33 3.33 10.05 -7.02
C SER A 33 1.83 10.25 -6.75
N LEU A 34 0.98 10.38 -7.77
CA LEU A 34 -0.48 10.49 -7.63
C LEU A 34 -1.15 9.16 -7.28
N ASP A 35 -0.82 8.07 -7.99
CA ASP A 35 -1.40 6.75 -7.72
C ASP A 35 -1.03 6.27 -6.31
N LEU A 36 0.20 6.56 -5.88
CA LEU A 36 0.69 6.22 -4.54
C LEU A 36 -0.09 6.98 -3.47
N VAL A 37 -0.38 8.26 -3.69
CA VAL A 37 -1.23 9.05 -2.77
C VAL A 37 -2.65 8.46 -2.70
N GLU A 38 -3.25 8.08 -3.84
CA GLU A 38 -4.60 7.51 -3.86
C GLU A 38 -4.67 6.14 -3.16
N VAL A 39 -3.69 5.27 -3.41
CA VAL A 39 -3.55 3.97 -2.72
C VAL A 39 -3.43 4.19 -1.22
N MET A 40 -2.55 5.09 -0.79
CA MET A 40 -2.35 5.35 0.64
C MET A 40 -3.61 5.90 1.30
N MET A 41 -4.29 6.88 0.69
CA MET A 41 -5.54 7.44 1.23
C MET A 41 -6.63 6.37 1.35
N ARG A 42 -6.73 5.45 0.39
CA ARG A 42 -7.66 4.32 0.45
C ARG A 42 -7.32 3.37 1.59
N LEU A 43 -6.05 3.09 1.81
CA LEU A 43 -5.59 2.24 2.91
C LEU A 43 -5.85 2.91 4.27
N GLU A 44 -5.62 4.21 4.38
CA GLU A 44 -5.95 5.01 5.57
C GLU A 44 -7.43 4.91 5.92
N GLU A 45 -8.32 5.10 4.94
CA GLU A 45 -9.77 5.03 5.14
C GLU A 45 -10.25 3.59 5.44
N GLU A 46 -9.75 2.59 4.71
CA GLU A 46 -10.18 1.19 4.85
C GLU A 46 -9.75 0.57 6.19
N PHE A 47 -8.57 0.94 6.67
CA PHE A 47 -7.99 0.42 7.92
C PHE A 47 -8.15 1.38 9.11
N GLY A 48 -8.59 2.61 8.88
CA GLY A 48 -8.71 3.64 9.92
C GLY A 48 -7.36 4.06 10.50
N ILE A 49 -6.33 4.14 9.66
CA ILE A 49 -4.96 4.52 10.02
C ILE A 49 -4.58 5.84 9.35
N GLU A 50 -3.48 6.44 9.78
CA GLU A 50 -2.87 7.59 9.11
C GLU A 50 -1.38 7.31 8.87
N PHE A 51 -0.92 7.61 7.66
CA PHE A 51 0.48 7.59 7.30
C PHE A 51 1.06 9.00 7.35
N SER A 52 2.19 9.12 8.01
CA SER A 52 2.99 10.33 8.02
C SER A 52 3.70 10.49 6.68
N ASN A 53 3.98 11.72 6.25
CA ASN A 53 4.81 11.96 5.06
C ASN A 53 6.15 11.21 5.12
N ASP A 54 6.78 11.14 6.30
CA ASP A 54 8.03 10.39 6.48
C ASP A 54 7.85 8.88 6.29
N GLU A 55 6.72 8.32 6.71
CA GLU A 55 6.39 6.90 6.50
C GLU A 55 6.15 6.64 5.01
N MET A 56 5.35 7.50 4.35
CA MET A 56 5.13 7.44 2.91
C MET A 56 6.41 7.54 2.09
N LEU A 57 7.33 8.43 2.48
CA LEU A 57 8.65 8.57 1.86
C LEU A 57 9.57 7.38 2.13
N GLY A 58 9.36 6.67 3.24
CA GLY A 58 10.08 5.46 3.62
C GLY A 58 9.60 4.20 2.89
N PHE A 59 8.36 4.19 2.37
CA PHE A 59 7.82 3.04 1.66
C PHE A 59 8.52 2.84 0.31
N SER A 60 9.29 1.75 0.23
CA SER A 60 10.00 1.36 -0.99
C SER A 60 9.31 0.19 -1.69
N THR A 61 8.81 -0.76 -0.89
CA THR A 61 8.18 -1.99 -1.38
C THR A 61 6.75 -2.16 -0.85
N VAL A 62 5.99 -3.03 -1.48
CA VAL A 62 4.65 -3.40 -1.01
C VAL A 62 4.71 -4.02 0.39
N ALA A 63 5.75 -4.80 0.68
CA ALA A 63 5.98 -5.37 2.00
C ALA A 63 6.06 -4.30 3.09
N ASP A 64 6.71 -3.17 2.83
CA ASP A 64 6.84 -2.08 3.81
C ASP A 64 5.47 -1.50 4.18
N VAL A 65 4.61 -1.27 3.18
CA VAL A 65 3.26 -0.74 3.36
C VAL A 65 2.42 -1.72 4.17
N VAL A 66 2.45 -3.01 3.79
CA VAL A 66 1.70 -4.06 4.49
C VAL A 66 2.15 -4.18 5.95
N ALA A 67 3.46 -4.21 6.19
CA ALA A 67 4.00 -4.30 7.54
C ALA A 67 3.61 -3.09 8.39
N GLU A 68 3.55 -1.89 7.81
CA GLU A 68 3.16 -0.68 8.52
C GLU A 68 1.67 -0.66 8.87
N ILE A 69 0.81 -1.08 7.95
CA ILE A 69 -0.62 -1.26 8.20
C ILE A 69 -0.83 -2.28 9.31
N GLU A 70 -0.17 -3.44 9.23
CA GLU A 70 -0.26 -4.46 10.26
C GLU A 70 0.24 -3.94 11.62
N ARG A 71 1.27 -3.10 11.66
CA ARG A 71 1.74 -2.48 12.91
C ARG A 71 0.71 -1.53 13.53
N LYS A 72 0.01 -0.75 12.71
CA LYS A 72 -0.98 0.25 13.18
C LYS A 72 -2.35 -0.35 13.48
N THR A 73 -2.72 -1.46 12.83
CA THR A 73 -4.02 -2.13 12.99
C THR A 73 -4.03 -3.25 14.04
N LYS A 74 -2.88 -3.53 14.66
CA LYS A 74 -2.72 -4.54 15.71
C LYS A 74 -3.00 -3.96 17.10
#